data_AF-A0A0N6ZXE3-F1
#
_entry.id   AF-A0A0N6ZXE3-F1
#
_cell.length_a   1.000
_cell.length_b   1.000
_cell.length_c   1.000
_cell.angle_alpha   90.00
_cell.angle_beta   90.00
_cell.angle_gamma   90.00
#
_symmetry.space_group_name_H-M   'P 1'
#
loop_
_entity.id
_entity.type
_entity.pdbx_description
1 polymer ?
#
loop_
_entity_poly.entity_id
_entity_poly.type
_entity_poly.pdbx_seq_one_letter_code
_entity_poly.pdbx_strand_id
1 'polypeptide(L)'
;MGAGTLAYAMEGRFGAGNYPTELTTASDPSRIALMDGTGLAPIPAGARVLYSVAPDRSAWSVTIIGARFGAAASYSSAVGTVQAG
;
A
#
# COMPACT_ATOMS: atom_id res chain seq x y z
N MET A 1 -9.97 -3.78 -4.84
CA MET A 1 -9.60 -4.57 -3.63
C MET A 1 -8.07 -4.67 -3.54
N GLY A 2 -7.41 -3.74 -2.85
CA GLY A 2 -5.94 -3.77 -2.69
C GLY A 2 -5.48 -2.89 -1.53
N ALA A 3 -5.98 -1.65 -1.46
CA ALA A 3 -5.62 -0.70 -0.40
C ALA A 3 -6.07 -1.13 1.01
N GLY A 4 -7.29 -1.66 1.17
CA GLY A 4 -7.77 -2.15 2.47
C GLY A 4 -7.01 -3.38 3.00
N THR A 5 -6.62 -4.31 2.12
CA THR A 5 -5.79 -5.46 2.50
C THR A 5 -4.40 -5.02 2.95
N LEU A 6 -3.82 -4.03 2.26
CA LEU A 6 -2.54 -3.45 2.67
C LEU A 6 -2.66 -2.74 4.01
N ALA A 7 -3.73 -1.98 4.24
CA ALA A 7 -4.00 -1.33 5.52
C ALA A 7 -4.02 -2.34 6.67
N TYR A 8 -4.75 -3.44 6.49
CA TYR A 8 -4.81 -4.52 7.47
C TYR A 8 -3.44 -5.17 7.73
N ALA A 9 -2.68 -5.47 6.66
CA ALA A 9 -1.35 -6.07 6.79
C ALA A 9 -0.34 -5.13 7.48
N MET A 10 -0.41 -3.83 7.19
CA MET A 10 0.46 -2.82 7.79
C MET A 10 0.13 -2.61 9.27
N GLU A 11 -1.15 -2.51 9.64
CA GLU A 11 -1.58 -2.45 11.05
C GLU A 11 -1.17 -3.71 11.81
N GLY A 12 -1.40 -4.91 11.26
CA GLY A 12 -1.04 -6.16 11.93
C GLY A 12 0.48 -6.33 12.17
N ARG A 13 1.32 -5.69 11.34
CA ARG A 13 2.79 -5.85 11.41
C ARG A 13 3.49 -4.71 12.15
N PHE A 14 3.02 -3.48 11.98
CA PHE A 14 3.66 -2.27 12.51
C PHE A 14 2.81 -1.58 13.59
N GLY A 15 1.55 -1.99 13.78
CA GLY A 15 0.61 -1.29 14.65
C GLY A 15 0.40 0.14 14.19
N ALA A 16 0.39 1.07 15.15
CA ALA A 16 0.17 2.50 14.92
C ALA A 16 1.46 3.29 14.56
N GLY A 17 2.57 2.65 14.21
CA GLY A 17 3.79 3.39 13.87
C GLY A 17 5.00 2.55 13.43
N ASN A 18 6.11 3.21 13.13
CA ASN A 18 7.32 2.59 12.57
C ASN A 18 7.05 1.90 11.21
N TYR A 19 6.22 2.53 10.39
CA TYR A 19 5.97 2.07 9.03
C TYR A 19 7.26 2.11 8.18
N PRO A 20 7.40 1.18 7.22
CA PRO A 20 8.56 1.13 6.34
C PRO A 20 8.67 2.42 5.54
N THR A 21 9.89 2.87 5.25
CA THR A 21 10.09 4.09 4.44
C THR A 21 9.79 3.87 2.96
N GLU A 22 9.89 2.63 2.51
CA GLU A 22 9.69 2.24 1.13
C GLU A 22 8.97 0.89 1.05
N LEU A 23 8.11 0.77 0.04
CA LEU A 23 7.49 -0.49 -0.35
C LEU A 23 7.96 -0.83 -1.76
N THR A 24 8.07 -2.13 -2.04
CA THR A 24 8.39 -2.63 -3.37
C THR A 24 7.17 -3.32 -3.98
N THR A 25 7.19 -3.47 -5.30
CA THR A 25 6.19 -4.27 -6.03
C THR A 25 6.88 -5.49 -6.61
N ALA A 26 6.38 -6.68 -6.24
CA ALA A 26 6.81 -7.92 -6.88
C ALA A 26 5.92 -8.19 -8.09
N SER A 27 6.54 -8.70 -9.15
CA SER A 27 5.87 -9.20 -10.37
C SER A 27 5.82 -10.74 -10.29
N ASP A 28 4.76 -11.37 -10.81
CA ASP A 28 4.53 -12.83 -10.79
C ASP A 28 4.52 -13.51 -9.39
N PRO A 29 3.43 -13.42 -8.60
CA PRO A 29 2.21 -12.64 -8.83
C PRO A 29 2.36 -11.17 -8.42
N SER A 30 1.62 -10.28 -9.10
CA SER A 30 1.64 -8.84 -8.83
C SER A 30 1.15 -8.52 -7.41
N ARG A 31 2.05 -8.02 -6.55
CA ARG A 31 1.73 -7.67 -5.16
C ARG A 31 2.63 -6.55 -4.62
N ILE A 32 2.11 -5.82 -3.66
CA ILE A 32 2.91 -4.94 -2.79
C ILE A 32 3.64 -5.82 -1.78
N ALA A 33 4.92 -5.54 -1.60
CA ALA A 33 5.80 -6.26 -0.70
C ALA A 33 6.72 -5.27 0.04
N LEU A 34 7.32 -5.74 1.12
CA LEU A 34 8.44 -5.08 1.76
C LEU A 34 9.73 -5.33 0.96
N MET A 35 10.76 -4.51 1.22
CA MET A 35 12.09 -4.68 0.60
C MET A 35 12.73 -6.05 0.89
N ASP A 36 12.33 -6.71 1.97
CA ASP A 36 12.76 -8.08 2.31
C ASP A 36 12.03 -9.19 1.51
N GLY A 37 11.09 -8.82 0.63
CA GLY A 37 10.30 -9.73 -0.19
C GLY A 37 8.98 -10.20 0.46
N THR A 38 8.70 -9.81 1.72
CA THR A 38 7.46 -10.14 2.41
C THR A 38 6.26 -9.53 1.69
N GLY A 39 5.34 -10.36 1.21
CA GLY A 39 4.12 -9.90 0.54
C GLY A 39 3.12 -9.31 1.53
N LEU A 40 2.56 -8.14 1.23
CA LEU A 40 1.58 -7.44 2.06
C LEU A 40 0.17 -7.49 1.46
N ALA A 41 0.03 -7.16 0.17
CA ALA A 41 -1.27 -7.12 -0.48
C ALA A 41 -1.17 -7.38 -1.99
N PRO A 42 -2.12 -8.12 -2.59
CA PRO A 42 -2.18 -8.29 -4.03
C PRO A 42 -2.53 -6.98 -4.74
N ILE A 43 -1.99 -6.75 -5.93
CA ILE A 43 -2.34 -5.63 -6.80
C ILE A 43 -2.66 -6.12 -8.22
N PRO A 44 -3.48 -5.38 -8.99
CA PRO A 44 -3.69 -5.70 -10.40
C PRO A 44 -2.37 -5.71 -11.17
N ALA A 45 -2.22 -6.62 -12.12
CA ALA A 45 -1.05 -6.65 -13.00
C ALA A 45 -0.89 -5.30 -13.73
N GLY A 46 0.33 -4.77 -13.72
CA GLY A 46 0.65 -3.46 -14.29
C GLY A 46 0.17 -2.25 -13.48
N ALA A 47 -0.39 -2.45 -12.27
CA ALA A 47 -0.77 -1.34 -11.41
C ALA A 47 0.47 -0.54 -10.96
N ARG A 48 0.34 0.78 -10.90
CA ARG A 48 1.35 1.66 -10.33
C ARG A 48 1.00 1.91 -8.86
N VAL A 49 2.00 1.79 -7.99
CA VAL A 49 1.86 2.05 -6.56
C VAL A 49 2.70 3.27 -6.22
N LEU A 50 2.06 4.30 -5.68
CA LEU A 50 2.74 5.41 -5.03
C LEU A 50 2.62 5.20 -3.53
N TYR A 51 3.75 5.17 -2.84
CA TYR A 51 3.80 5.06 -1.39
C TYR A 51 4.46 6.30 -0.82
N SER A 52 3.92 6.81 0.27
CA SER A 52 4.50 7.93 1.01
C SER A 52 4.34 7.67 2.51
N VAL A 53 5.35 8.04 3.29
CA VAL A 53 5.35 7.90 4.74
C VAL A 53 5.69 9.24 5.38
N ALA A 54 5.12 9.51 6.55
CA ALA A 54 5.48 10.67 7.34
C ALA A 54 6.95 10.55 7.84
N PRO A 55 7.67 11.67 8.04
CA PRO A 55 9.09 11.64 8.45
C PRO A 55 9.33 10.94 9.79
N ASP A 56 8.36 11.02 10.70
CA ASP A 56 8.33 10.39 12.01
C ASP A 56 7.80 8.94 11.97
N ARG A 57 7.43 8.43 10.78
CA ARG A 57 6.87 7.10 10.53
C ARG A 57 5.62 6.78 11.35
N SER A 58 4.88 7.80 11.77
CA SER A 58 3.61 7.66 12.50
C SER A 58 2.41 7.48 11.56
N ALA A 59 2.56 7.88 10.28
CA ALA A 59 1.52 7.74 9.28
C ALA A 59 2.08 7.39 7.91
N TRP A 60 1.26 6.80 7.06
CA TRP A 60 1.58 6.49 5.68
C TRP A 60 0.36 6.64 4.79
N SER A 61 0.61 6.81 3.50
CA SER A 61 -0.39 6.75 2.47
C SER A 61 0.10 5.93 1.29
N VAL A 62 -0.86 5.32 0.61
CA VAL A 62 -0.61 4.57 -0.62
C VAL A 62 -1.67 4.94 -1.62
N THR A 63 -1.28 5.06 -2.88
CA THR A 63 -2.19 5.19 -4.01
C THR A 63 -1.88 4.09 -5.01
N ILE A 64 -2.86 3.23 -5.26
CA ILE A 64 -2.77 2.12 -6.21
C ILE A 64 -3.60 2.52 -7.43
N ILE A 65 -2.93 2.70 -8.56
CA ILE A 65 -3.54 3.09 -9.83
C ILE A 65 -3.57 1.87 -10.73
N GLY A 66 -4.77 1.37 -11.04
CA GLY A 66 -4.94 0.21 -11.91
C GLY A 66 -4.64 0.51 -13.39
N ALA A 67 -3.96 -0.41 -14.06
CA ALA A 67 -3.49 -0.22 -15.45
C ALA A 67 -4.61 -0.07 -16.50
N ARG A 68 -5.80 -0.65 -16.27
CA ARG A 68 -6.77 -0.92 -17.34
C ARG A 68 -7.98 0.01 -17.38
N PHE A 69 -8.33 0.65 -16.27
CA PHE A 69 -9.50 1.55 -16.18
C PHE A 69 -9.20 2.88 -15.46
N GLY A 70 -7.93 3.15 -15.09
CA GLY A 70 -7.58 4.36 -14.34
C GLY A 70 -8.11 4.41 -12.90
N ALA A 71 -8.84 3.38 -12.45
CA ALA A 71 -9.35 3.29 -11.09
C ALA A 71 -8.20 3.43 -10.09
N ALA A 72 -8.33 4.40 -9.20
CA ALA A 72 -7.33 4.72 -8.19
C ALA A 72 -7.90 4.41 -6.81
N ALA A 73 -7.19 3.59 -6.05
CA ALA A 73 -7.49 3.36 -4.64
C ALA A 73 -6.41 4.03 -3.81
N SER A 74 -6.77 5.07 -3.07
CA SER A 74 -5.90 5.71 -2.09
C SER A 74 -6.28 5.25 -0.69
N TYR A 75 -5.28 5.01 0.15
CA TYR A 75 -5.47 4.83 1.58
C TYR A 75 -4.48 5.71 2.32
N SER A 76 -4.94 6.34 3.39
CA SER A 76 -4.11 7.13 4.30
C SER A 76 -4.36 6.68 5.72
N SER A 77 -3.32 6.23 6.41
CA SER A 77 -3.44 5.80 7.81
C SER A 77 -3.72 6.98 8.75
N ALA A 78 -3.36 8.21 8.35
CA ALA A 78 -3.69 9.42 9.11
C ALA A 78 -5.20 9.70 9.15
N VAL A 79 -5.94 9.28 8.11
CA VAL A 79 -7.39 9.50 8.00
C VAL A 79 -8.15 8.20 8.30
N GLY A 80 -7.49 7.04 8.23
CA GLY A 80 -8.08 5.73 8.48
C GLY A 80 -9.10 5.29 7.42
N THR A 81 -9.17 5.98 6.28
CA THR A 81 -10.16 5.71 5.23
C THR A 81 -9.52 5.30 3.91
N VAL A 82 -10.16 4.34 3.23
CA VAL A 82 -9.86 3.99 1.84
C VAL A 82 -10.75 4.86 0.96
N GLN A 83 -10.16 5.70 0.12
CA GLN A 83 -10.85 6.44 -0.93
C GLN A 83 -10.67 5.69 -2.25
N ALA A 84 -11.76 5.30 -2.89
CA ALA A 84 -11.77 4.75 -4.24
C ALA A 84 -12.38 5.77 -5.19
N GLY A 85 -11.68 6.10 -6.27
CA GLY A 85 -12.12 6.99 -7.34
C GLY A 85 -12.09 6.30 -8.70
#